data_AF-A0A3C0UD02-F1
#
_entry.id   AF-A0A3C0UD02-F1
#
_cell.length_a   1.000
_cell.length_b   1.000
_cell.length_c   1.000
_cell.angle_alpha   90.00
_cell.angle_beta   90.00
_cell.angle_gamma   90.00
#
_symmetry.space_group_name_H-M   'P 1'
#
loop_
_entity.id
_entity.type
_entity.pdbx_description
1 polymer ?
#
loop_
_entity_poly.entity_id
_entity_poly.type
_entity_poly.pdbx_seq_one_letter_code
_entity_poly.pdbx_strand_id
1 'polypeptide(L)'
;MFVWKNDYSCNIAEIDAQHKKLFELAGELYAIATSKDNVDYYDDICRIFKELSEYTIYHFSYEEQLMEKYGYDQTDCRAHKWEHAAFVAKIQKIQDSDLD
;
A
#
# COMPACT_ATOMS: atom_id res chain seq x y z
N MET A 1 4.33 -14.91 -1.02
CA MET A 1 3.82 -14.28 -2.25
C MET A 1 4.30 -12.83 -2.38
N PHE A 2 4.30 -12.06 -1.28
CA PHE A 2 4.80 -10.68 -1.25
C PHE A 2 6.23 -10.63 -0.70
N VAL A 3 7.23 -10.70 -1.58
CA VAL A 3 8.65 -10.59 -1.21
C VAL A 3 9.27 -9.49 -2.06
N TRP A 4 9.94 -8.53 -1.42
CA TRP A 4 10.67 -7.47 -2.10
C TRP A 4 11.75 -8.05 -3.02
N LYS A 5 11.86 -7.47 -4.22
CA LYS A 5 12.91 -7.80 -5.20
C LYS A 5 13.55 -6.50 -5.65
N ASN A 6 14.84 -6.55 -5.98
CA ASN A 6 15.58 -5.37 -6.44
C ASN A 6 15.00 -4.77 -7.73
N ASP A 7 14.28 -5.56 -8.53
CA ASP A 7 13.58 -5.09 -9.74
C ASP A 7 12.48 -4.05 -9.44
N TYR A 8 12.04 -3.93 -8.20
CA TYR A 8 11.04 -2.94 -7.76
C TYR A 8 11.68 -1.63 -7.27
N SER A 9 13.01 -1.58 -7.15
CA SER A 9 13.71 -0.41 -6.63
C SER A 9 13.59 0.79 -7.56
N CYS A 10 13.27 1.95 -6.99
CA CYS A 10 13.30 3.24 -7.69
C CYS A 10 14.68 3.90 -7.57
N ASN A 11 15.66 3.26 -6.93
CA ASN A 11 16.95 3.85 -6.54
C ASN A 11 16.83 5.10 -5.65
N ILE A 12 15.72 5.23 -4.91
CA ILE A 12 15.49 6.28 -3.93
C ILE A 12 15.27 5.58 -2.59
N ALA A 13 16.24 5.72 -1.68
CA ALA A 13 16.32 4.90 -0.46
C ALA A 13 15.05 4.99 0.40
N GLU A 14 14.48 6.20 0.53
CA GLU A 14 13.26 6.47 1.27
C GLU A 14 12.03 5.82 0.62
N ILE A 15 11.92 5.84 -0.71
CA ILE A 15 10.82 5.20 -1.45
C ILE A 15 10.91 3.68 -1.35
N ASP A 16 12.11 3.13 -1.57
CA ASP A 16 12.33 1.69 -1.44
C ASP A 16 12.03 1.19 -0.02
N ALA A 17 12.33 2.00 1.01
CA ALA A 17 11.99 1.67 2.39
C ALA A 17 10.47 1.63 2.62
N GLN A 18 9.73 2.59 2.05
CA GLN A 18 8.27 2.62 2.12
C GLN A 18 7.64 1.43 1.36
N HIS A 19 8.13 1.12 0.15
CA HIS A 19 7.65 -0.06 -0.58
C HIS A 19 7.93 -1.36 0.18
N LYS A 20 9.11 -1.53 0.78
CA LYS A 20 9.41 -2.71 1.60
C LYS A 20 8.43 -2.87 2.75
N LYS A 21 8.02 -1.78 3.40
CA LYS A 21 7.00 -1.82 4.46
C LYS A 21 5.62 -2.22 3.92
N LEU A 22 5.23 -1.73 2.74
CA LEU A 22 4.00 -2.19 2.07
C LEU A 22 4.04 -3.69 1.77
N PHE A 23 5.17 -4.20 1.28
CA PHE A 23 5.36 -5.64 1.03
C PHE A 23 5.32 -6.48 2.31
N GLU A 24 5.90 -5.97 3.41
CA GLU A 24 5.83 -6.61 4.73
C GLU A 24 4.37 -6.74 5.19
N LEU A 25 3.63 -5.63 5.23
CA LEU A 25 2.22 -5.61 5.66
C LEU A 25 1.32 -6.49 4.77
N ALA A 26 1.51 -6.44 3.44
CA ALA A 26 0.80 -7.33 2.53
C ALA A 26 1.16 -8.81 2.73
N GLY A 27 2.42 -9.09 3.08
CA GLY A 27 2.90 -10.42 3.43
C GLY A 27 2.27 -10.97 4.71
N GLU A 28 2.19 -10.16 5.75
CA GLU A 28 1.52 -10.49 7.02
C GLU A 28 0.04 -10.77 6.81
N LEU A 29 -0.67 -9.88 6.10
CA LEU A 29 -2.09 -10.06 5.78
C LEU A 29 -2.32 -11.37 5.02
N TYR A 30 -1.49 -11.66 4.01
CA TYR A 30 -1.59 -12.89 3.23
C TYR A 30 -1.34 -14.13 4.09
N ALA A 31 -0.32 -14.10 4.96
CA ALA A 31 0.02 -15.24 5.80
C ALA A 31 -1.14 -15.62 6.73
N ILE A 32 -1.78 -14.62 7.34
CA ILE A 32 -2.92 -14.82 8.22
C ILE A 32 -4.15 -15.27 7.43
N ALA A 33 -4.49 -14.57 6.34
CA ALA A 33 -5.65 -14.88 5.51
C ALA A 33 -5.57 -16.26 4.82
N THR A 34 -4.37 -16.85 4.71
CA THR A 34 -4.16 -18.18 4.13
C THR A 34 -3.79 -19.24 5.17
N SER A 35 -3.84 -18.91 6.46
CA SER A 35 -3.64 -19.90 7.52
C SER A 35 -4.69 -21.01 7.41
N LYS A 36 -4.27 -22.24 7.73
CA LYS A 36 -5.11 -23.44 7.70
C LYS A 36 -5.35 -24.04 9.09
N ASP A 37 -5.02 -23.29 10.14
CA ASP A 37 -5.45 -23.64 11.48
C ASP A 37 -6.94 -23.31 11.67
N ASN A 38 -7.49 -23.68 12.83
CA ASN A 38 -8.88 -23.40 13.18
C ASN A 38 -9.01 -22.10 14.00
N VAL A 39 -8.08 -21.16 13.86
CA VAL A 39 -8.09 -19.89 14.59
C VAL A 39 -8.88 -18.86 13.79
N ASP A 40 -9.76 -18.14 14.47
CA ASP A 40 -10.42 -16.97 13.90
C ASP A 40 -9.47 -15.77 13.98
N TYR A 41 -9.02 -15.30 12.82
CA TYR A 41 -8.13 -14.17 12.69
C TYR A 41 -8.81 -12.89 12.19
N TYR A 42 -10.15 -12.83 12.24
CA TYR A 42 -10.89 -11.69 11.71
C TYR A 42 -10.36 -10.34 12.22
N ASP A 43 -10.20 -10.17 13.53
CA ASP A 43 -9.71 -8.92 14.13
C ASP A 43 -8.29 -8.56 13.68
N ASP A 44 -7.41 -9.56 13.53
CA ASP A 44 -6.05 -9.36 13.04
C ASP A 44 -6.03 -8.95 11.57
N ILE A 45 -6.87 -9.58 10.73
CA ILE A 45 -7.04 -9.23 9.33
C ILE A 45 -7.52 -7.78 9.21
N CYS A 46 -8.56 -7.39 9.96
CA CYS A 46 -9.09 -6.03 9.99
C CYS A 46 -8.01 -5.02 10.40
N ARG A 47 -7.26 -5.32 11.46
CA ARG A 47 -6.18 -4.46 11.97
C ARG A 47 -5.07 -4.27 10.94
N ILE A 48 -4.55 -5.36 10.37
CA ILE A 48 -3.44 -5.30 9.40
C ILE A 48 -3.92 -4.65 8.10
N PHE A 49 -5.14 -4.94 7.65
CA PHE A 49 -5.70 -4.31 6.47
C PHE A 49 -5.85 -2.80 6.65
N LYS A 50 -6.30 -2.35 7.83
CA LYS A 50 -6.34 -0.93 8.17
C LYS A 50 -4.95 -0.30 8.15
N GLU A 51 -3.96 -0.92 8.77
CA GLU A 51 -2.57 -0.44 8.77
C GLU A 51 -1.99 -0.35 7.35
N LEU A 52 -2.20 -1.39 6.52
CA LEU A 52 -1.79 -1.41 5.12
C LEU A 52 -2.45 -0.27 4.33
N SER A 53 -3.74 -0.01 4.58
CA SER A 53 -4.50 1.05 3.92
C SER A 53 -3.99 2.44 4.28
N GLU A 54 -3.79 2.71 5.57
CA GLU A 54 -3.25 3.97 6.07
C GLU A 54 -1.83 4.21 5.54
N TYR A 55 -0.98 3.17 5.55
CA TYR A 55 0.39 3.27 5.07
C TYR A 55 0.47 3.46 3.55
N THR A 56 -0.45 2.88 2.78
CA THR A 56 -0.57 3.11 1.33
C THR A 56 -0.87 4.58 1.04
N ILE A 57 -1.84 5.17 1.75
CA ILE A 57 -2.20 6.59 1.56
C ILE A 57 -1.02 7.50 1.93
N TYR A 58 -0.33 7.20 3.03
CA TYR A 58 0.88 7.91 3.44
C TYR A 58 1.97 7.85 2.35
N HIS A 59 2.26 6.66 1.84
CA HIS A 59 3.26 6.44 0.82
C HIS A 59 2.95 7.21 -0.47
N PHE A 60 1.72 7.12 -0.96
CA PHE A 60 1.28 7.87 -2.15
C PHE A 60 1.38 9.38 -1.96
N SER A 61 0.95 9.89 -0.80
CA SER A 61 1.09 11.31 -0.48
C SER A 61 2.56 11.75 -0.46
N TYR A 62 3.46 10.90 0.05
CA TYR A 62 4.89 11.17 0.07
C TYR A 62 5.49 11.25 -1.34
N GLU A 63 5.18 10.28 -2.22
CA GLU A 63 5.62 10.29 -3.62
C GLU A 63 5.13 11.54 -4.35
N GLU A 64 3.85 11.88 -4.19
CA GLU A 64 3.25 13.05 -4.83
C GLU A 64 3.90 14.36 -4.41
N GLN A 65 4.17 14.53 -3.11
CA GLN A 65 4.90 15.68 -2.58
C GLN A 65 6.34 15.73 -3.13
N LEU A 66 6.99 14.57 -3.28
CA LEU A 66 8.34 14.48 -3.83
C LEU A 66 8.35 14.88 -5.31
N MET A 67 7.42 14.35 -6.11
CA MET A 67 7.28 14.70 -7.53
C MET A 67 7.05 16.20 -7.72
N GLU A 68 6.16 16.82 -6.94
CA GLU A 68 5.92 18.26 -6.99
C GLU A 68 7.16 19.07 -6.59
N LYS A 69 7.78 18.70 -5.47
CA LYS A 69 8.94 19.42 -4.91
C LYS A 69 10.11 19.47 -5.88
N TYR A 70 10.35 18.39 -6.62
CA TYR A 70 11.47 18.29 -7.57
C TYR A 70 11.09 18.63 -9.01
N GLY A 71 9.86 19.09 -9.26
CA GLY A 71 9.44 19.57 -10.57
C GLY A 71 9.31 18.47 -11.63
N TYR A 72 8.79 17.30 -11.23
CA TYR A 72 8.45 16.23 -12.15
C TYR A 72 7.45 16.70 -13.22
N ASP A 73 7.45 16.04 -14.38
CA ASP A 73 6.55 16.43 -15.48
C ASP A 73 5.10 16.47 -15.00
N GLN A 74 4.39 17.55 -15.33
CA GLN A 74 3.06 17.80 -14.81
C GLN A 74 2.00 16.84 -15.39
N THR A 75 2.22 16.33 -16.59
CA THR A 75 1.34 15.35 -17.22
C THR A 75 1.51 14.00 -16.55
N ASP A 76 2.77 13.58 -16.34
CA ASP A 76 3.08 12.32 -15.66
C ASP A 76 2.65 12.35 -14.19
N CYS A 77 2.94 13.44 -13.46
CA CYS A 77 2.51 13.63 -12.07
C CYS A 77 0.98 13.52 -11.93
N ARG A 78 0.22 14.12 -12.86
CA ARG A 78 -1.25 14.02 -12.87
C ARG A 78 -1.74 12.61 -13.16
N ALA A 79 -1.12 11.90 -14.11
CA ALA A 79 -1.46 10.51 -14.40
C ALA A 79 -1.19 9.61 -13.19
N HIS A 80 -0.03 9.77 -12.55
CA HIS A 80 0.37 9.04 -11.35
C HIS A 80 -0.59 9.26 -10.17
N LYS A 81 -0.96 10.51 -9.90
CA LYS A 81 -1.97 10.88 -8.88
C LYS A 81 -3.34 10.26 -9.15
N TRP A 82 -3.71 10.13 -10.43
CA TRP A 82 -4.98 9.52 -10.80
C TRP A 82 -5.01 8.03 -10.48
N GLU A 83 -3.92 7.30 -10.76
CA GLU A 83 -3.77 5.89 -10.39
C GLU A 83 -3.80 5.71 -8.87
N HIS A 84 -3.10 6.56 -8.12
CA HIS A 84 -3.14 6.57 -6.66
C HIS A 84 -4.55 6.77 -6.12
N ALA A 85 -5.25 7.79 -6.60
CA ALA A 85 -6.62 8.10 -6.19
C ALA A 85 -7.58 6.93 -6.50
N ALA A 86 -7.45 6.32 -7.68
CA ALA A 86 -8.26 5.16 -8.07
C ALA A 86 -8.01 3.96 -7.15
N PHE A 87 -6.75 3.71 -6.78
CA PHE A 87 -6.41 2.63 -5.85
C PHE A 87 -6.93 2.88 -4.43
N VAL A 88 -6.79 4.10 -3.92
CA VAL A 88 -7.31 4.51 -2.60
C VAL A 88 -8.83 4.36 -2.55
N ALA A 89 -9.54 4.79 -3.59
CA ALA A 89 -11.00 4.61 -3.68
C ALA A 89 -11.39 3.11 -3.64
N LYS A 90 -10.59 2.23 -4.24
CA LYS A 90 -10.82 0.79 -4.18
C LYS A 90 -10.60 0.23 -2.77
N ILE A 91 -9.57 0.68 -2.06
CA ILE A 91 -9.32 0.29 -0.66
C ILE A 91 -10.47 0.70 0.23
N GLN A 92 -10.90 1.97 0.13
CA GLN A 92 -11.99 2.52 0.93
C GLN A 92 -13.29 1.73 0.72
N LYS A 93 -13.59 1.39 -0.53
CA LYS A 93 -14.77 0.57 -0.83
C LYS A 93 -14.76 -0.79 -0.11
N ILE A 94 -13.59 -1.43 0.01
CA ILE A 94 -13.45 -2.72 0.70
C ILE A 94 -13.63 -2.54 2.22
N GLN A 95 -13.06 -1.47 2.78
CA GLN A 95 -13.26 -1.14 4.20
C GLN A 95 -14.74 -0.88 4.53
N ASP A 96 -15.46 -0.21 3.63
CA ASP A 96 -16.86 0.15 3.83
C ASP A 96 -17.84 -1.02 3.56
N SER A 97 -17.48 -1.99 2.71
CA SER A 97 -18.40 -3.06 2.28
C SER A 97 -18.21 -4.40 2.99
N ASP A 98 -17.01 -4.71 3.47
CA ASP A 98 -16.63 -6.07 3.86
C ASP A 98 -16.23 -6.21 5.35
N LEU A 99 -16.24 -5.11 6.13
CA LEU A 99 -15.87 -5.12 7.56
C LEU A 99 -17.02 -4.84 8.55
N ASP A 100 -18.25 -4.65 8.04
CA ASP A 100 -19.53 -4.68 8.77
C ASP A 100 -20.26 -6.01 8.52
#